data_AF-A0A2J6WFP4-F1
#
_entry.id   AF-A0A2J6WFP4-F1
#
_cell.length_a   1.000
_cell.length_b   1.000
_cell.length_c   1.000
_cell.angle_alpha   90.00
_cell.angle_beta   90.00
_cell.angle_gamma   90.00
#
_symmetry.space_group_name_H-M   'P 1'
#
loop_
_entity.id
_entity.type
_entity.pdbx_description
1 polymer ?
#
loop_
_entity_poly.entity_id
_entity_poly.type
_entity_poly.pdbx_seq_one_letter_code
_entity_poly.pdbx_strand_id
1 'polypeptide(L)'
;MAIFVVISIIAILALISLSKPKANVSQSLPGIEVDNFKGEKLTPISETPALGIKGVQKIDVSNYKLSVEGLAKNKISYTYDEVINKYQSYTKVVTLNCVEGWSAKILWEGVLIEDLINDAQVYKDANTVVFYSLDGYTTSLPLDYIKAEKIILAYKMNGVTLPEDHGFPFRVVAESKYGYKWAKWVTKIELTNDPNYKGYWEERGFSNDANISTP
;
A
#
# COMPACT_ATOMS: atom_id res chain seq x y z
N MET A 1 -80.24 -45.32 14.58
CA MET A 1 -80.58 -43.88 14.47
C MET A 1 -79.51 -43.16 15.27
N ALA A 2 -78.55 -42.42 14.72
CA ALA A 2 -78.73 -41.18 13.97
C ALA A 2 -77.55 -40.88 13.03
N ILE A 3 -77.73 -39.83 12.24
CA ILE A 3 -77.17 -39.50 10.92
C ILE A 3 -76.24 -38.25 11.03
N PHE A 4 -75.08 -38.31 10.38
CA PHE A 4 -74.35 -37.28 9.59
C PHE A 4 -74.34 -35.75 9.95
N VAL A 5 -73.10 -35.17 10.05
CA VAL A 5 -72.54 -34.00 9.26
C VAL A 5 -72.94 -32.55 9.70
N VAL A 6 -72.14 -31.45 9.75
CA VAL A 6 -70.81 -31.07 9.17
C VAL A 6 -70.32 -29.64 9.58
N ILE A 7 -69.00 -29.38 9.48
CA ILE A 7 -68.22 -28.15 9.05
C ILE A 7 -68.05 -26.87 9.93
N SER A 8 -66.75 -26.60 10.19
CA SER A 8 -65.91 -25.37 10.17
C SER A 8 -66.23 -24.09 10.96
N ILE A 9 -65.20 -23.55 11.65
CA ILE A 9 -64.72 -22.16 11.46
C ILE A 9 -63.29 -21.94 12.01
N ILE A 10 -62.57 -21.10 11.28
CA ILE A 10 -61.17 -20.63 11.37
C ILE A 10 -61.02 -19.50 12.42
N ALA A 11 -59.88 -19.41 13.12
CA ALA A 11 -59.04 -18.18 13.20
C ALA A 11 -57.94 -18.30 14.27
N ILE A 12 -56.68 -18.26 13.83
CA ILE A 12 -55.49 -18.04 14.65
C ILE A 12 -55.09 -16.57 14.48
N LEU A 13 -54.91 -15.84 15.57
CA LEU A 13 -54.10 -14.61 15.60
C LEU A 13 -53.60 -14.36 17.04
N ALA A 14 -52.38 -14.80 17.33
CA ALA A 14 -51.65 -14.39 18.53
C ALA A 14 -50.81 -13.14 18.19
N LEU A 15 -51.11 -12.04 18.87
CA LEU A 15 -50.42 -10.76 18.76
C LEU A 15 -49.00 -10.84 19.34
N ILE A 16 -48.03 -10.55 18.48
CA ILE A 16 -46.59 -10.50 18.77
C ILE A 16 -46.30 -9.26 19.63
N SER A 17 -45.61 -9.46 20.75
CA SER A 17 -45.05 -8.40 21.59
C SER A 17 -43.99 -7.60 20.83
N LEU A 18 -44.20 -6.29 20.63
CA LEU A 18 -43.18 -5.38 20.12
C LEU A 18 -42.26 -4.93 21.26
N SER A 19 -41.16 -5.65 21.46
CA SER A 19 -39.98 -5.08 22.11
C SER A 19 -39.33 -4.09 21.13
N LYS A 20 -39.24 -2.81 21.51
CA LYS A 20 -38.55 -1.79 20.71
C LYS A 20 -37.06 -2.19 20.60
N PRO A 21 -36.47 -2.25 19.40
CA PRO A 21 -35.06 -2.55 19.24
C PRO A 21 -34.23 -1.46 19.94
N LYS A 22 -33.23 -1.89 20.72
CA LYS A 22 -32.17 -1.01 21.24
C LYS A 22 -31.61 -0.20 20.07
N ALA A 23 -31.47 1.11 20.24
CA ALA A 23 -30.82 1.97 19.27
C ALA A 23 -29.45 1.37 18.92
N ASN A 24 -29.26 1.01 17.66
CA ASN A 24 -27.98 0.52 17.15
C ASN A 24 -26.99 1.68 17.24
N VAL A 25 -26.12 1.63 18.24
CA VAL A 25 -24.90 2.40 18.29
C VAL A 25 -24.04 1.92 17.12
N SER A 26 -23.88 2.75 16.09
CA SER A 26 -23.06 2.46 14.92
C SER A 26 -21.60 2.28 15.35
N GLN A 27 -21.15 1.03 15.43
CA GLN A 27 -19.74 0.69 15.60
C GLN A 27 -19.13 0.52 14.20
N SER A 28 -18.15 1.36 13.84
CA SER A 28 -17.37 1.20 12.61
C SER A 28 -16.44 -0.02 12.71
N LEU A 29 -16.38 -0.82 11.65
CA LEU A 29 -15.56 -2.02 11.55
C LEU A 29 -14.14 -1.68 11.05
N PRO A 30 -13.11 -2.47 11.43
CA PRO A 30 -11.78 -2.36 10.81
C PRO A 30 -11.87 -2.57 9.30
N GLY A 31 -11.15 -1.76 8.51
CA GLY A 31 -11.15 -1.87 7.05
C GLY A 31 -12.12 -0.94 6.31
N ILE A 32 -12.74 0.02 7.00
CA ILE A 32 -13.44 1.11 6.31
C ILE A 32 -12.38 2.06 5.75
N GLU A 33 -12.38 2.18 4.43
CA GLU A 33 -11.53 3.10 3.71
C GLU A 33 -11.71 4.53 4.24
N VAL A 34 -10.60 5.19 4.56
CA VAL A 34 -10.57 6.60 4.93
C VAL A 34 -10.72 7.43 3.66
N ASP A 35 -11.79 8.22 3.57
CA ASP A 35 -12.10 9.09 2.43
C ASP A 35 -11.71 10.56 2.68
N ASN A 36 -11.42 10.92 3.93
CA ASN A 36 -10.95 12.24 4.33
C ASN A 36 -9.88 12.14 5.42
N PHE A 37 -8.79 12.91 5.28
CA PHE A 37 -7.79 13.05 6.32
C PHE A 37 -7.44 14.51 6.54
N LYS A 38 -7.66 15.01 7.76
CA LYS A 38 -7.38 16.40 8.15
C LYS A 38 -7.97 17.45 7.20
N GLY A 39 -9.17 17.20 6.67
CA GLY A 39 -9.86 18.11 5.75
C GLY A 39 -9.52 17.90 4.28
N GLU A 40 -8.55 17.04 3.95
CA GLU A 40 -8.26 16.68 2.57
C GLU A 40 -9.10 15.47 2.14
N LYS A 41 -9.88 15.65 1.07
CA LYS A 41 -10.57 14.53 0.41
C LYS A 41 -9.56 13.63 -0.29
N LEU A 42 -9.62 12.33 -0.02
CA LEU A 42 -8.78 11.31 -0.61
C LEU A 42 -9.46 10.70 -1.84
N THR A 43 -8.66 10.21 -2.79
CA THR A 43 -9.15 9.45 -3.94
C THR A 43 -9.54 8.05 -3.47
N PRO A 44 -10.78 7.59 -3.75
CA PRO A 44 -11.21 6.23 -3.40
C PRO A 44 -10.31 5.18 -4.03
N ILE A 45 -9.97 4.11 -3.30
CA ILE A 45 -9.13 3.00 -3.79
C ILE A 45 -9.72 2.43 -5.07
N SER A 46 -11.04 2.27 -5.13
CA SER A 46 -11.76 1.78 -6.32
C SER A 46 -11.62 2.67 -7.57
N GLU A 47 -11.23 3.94 -7.40
CA GLU A 47 -10.99 4.89 -8.48
C GLU A 47 -9.49 5.07 -8.78
N THR A 48 -8.60 4.43 -8.02
CA THR A 48 -7.15 4.51 -8.22
C THR A 48 -6.65 3.44 -9.19
N PRO A 49 -6.05 3.80 -10.35
CA PRO A 49 -5.55 2.80 -11.27
C PRO A 49 -4.40 1.97 -10.69
N ALA A 50 -4.48 0.64 -10.88
CA ALA A 50 -3.48 -0.31 -10.45
C ALA A 50 -2.69 -0.90 -11.64
N LEU A 51 -1.54 -0.30 -11.96
CA LEU A 51 -0.70 -0.71 -13.09
C LEU A 51 0.43 -1.65 -12.65
N GLY A 52 0.70 -2.73 -13.38
CA GLY A 52 1.82 -3.65 -13.11
C GLY A 52 2.33 -4.29 -14.41
N ILE A 53 3.62 -4.54 -14.52
CA ILE A 53 4.22 -5.00 -15.79
C ILE A 53 3.87 -6.45 -16.12
N LYS A 54 3.47 -7.25 -15.12
CA LYS A 54 2.98 -8.63 -15.27
C LYS A 54 1.67 -8.87 -14.51
N GLY A 55 0.81 -7.85 -14.46
CA GLY A 55 -0.46 -7.89 -13.73
C GLY A 55 -0.29 -7.86 -12.21
N VAL A 56 -1.36 -8.20 -11.49
CA VAL A 56 -1.40 -8.20 -10.02
C VAL A 56 -0.58 -9.37 -9.47
N GLN A 57 0.31 -9.07 -8.53
CA GLN A 57 1.08 -10.10 -7.84
C GLN A 57 0.40 -10.48 -6.53
N LYS A 58 0.42 -11.78 -6.21
CA LYS A 58 -0.10 -12.34 -4.97
C LYS A 58 1.05 -12.84 -4.12
N ILE A 59 1.21 -12.23 -2.95
CA ILE A 59 2.31 -12.55 -2.03
C ILE A 59 1.73 -13.19 -0.78
N ASP A 60 2.18 -14.41 -0.50
CA ASP A 60 1.99 -15.04 0.80
C ASP A 60 3.05 -14.50 1.78
N VAL A 61 2.60 -13.69 2.74
CA VAL A 61 3.48 -13.04 3.72
C VAL A 61 4.20 -14.02 4.65
N SER A 62 3.71 -15.25 4.79
CA SER A 62 4.39 -16.28 5.60
C SER A 62 5.73 -16.71 5.00
N ASN A 63 5.86 -16.62 3.68
CA ASN A 63 7.06 -16.97 2.91
C ASN A 63 7.80 -15.72 2.38
N TYR A 64 7.23 -14.54 2.59
CA TYR A 64 7.78 -13.29 2.10
C TYR A 64 9.05 -12.89 2.86
N LYS A 65 10.01 -12.35 2.11
CA LYS A 65 11.20 -11.68 2.65
C LYS A 65 11.46 -10.37 1.92
N LEU A 66 11.73 -9.31 2.69
CA LEU A 66 12.33 -8.08 2.19
C LEU A 66 13.83 -8.12 2.45
N SER A 67 14.65 -8.10 1.41
CA SER A 67 16.10 -8.02 1.55
C SER A 67 16.61 -6.59 1.44
N VAL A 68 17.62 -6.26 2.25
CA VAL A 68 18.39 -5.02 2.15
C VAL A 68 19.87 -5.40 1.98
N GLU A 69 20.48 -5.00 0.87
CA GLU A 69 21.84 -5.41 0.50
C GLU A 69 22.56 -4.38 -0.38
N GLY A 70 23.71 -4.74 -0.95
CA GLY A 70 24.54 -3.87 -1.79
C GLY A 70 25.71 -3.26 -1.01
N LEU A 71 25.93 -1.96 -1.16
CA LEU A 71 26.96 -1.17 -0.47
C LEU A 71 26.61 -0.95 1.01
N ALA A 72 26.63 -2.04 1.77
CA ALA A 72 26.38 -2.07 3.19
C ALA A 72 27.19 -3.19 3.85
N LYS A 73 27.45 -3.08 5.14
CA LYS A 73 28.24 -4.08 5.88
C LYS A 73 27.51 -5.42 6.02
N ASN A 74 26.18 -5.37 6.21
CA ASN A 74 25.36 -6.55 6.45
C ASN A 74 24.29 -6.67 5.38
N LYS A 75 24.04 -7.90 4.92
CA LYS A 75 22.80 -8.23 4.22
C LYS A 75 21.72 -8.52 5.26
N ILE A 76 20.63 -7.76 5.24
CA ILE A 76 19.49 -7.93 6.13
C ILE A 76 18.32 -8.55 5.37
N SER A 77 17.54 -9.39 6.04
CA SER A 77 16.36 -10.03 5.47
C SER A 77 15.23 -9.98 6.50
N TYR A 78 14.21 -9.16 6.24
CA TYR A 78 13.05 -8.98 7.10
C TYR A 78 11.88 -9.87 6.68
N THR A 79 11.13 -10.40 7.64
CA THR A 79 9.74 -10.84 7.42
C THR A 79 8.82 -9.64 7.25
N TYR A 80 7.59 -9.88 6.79
CA TYR A 80 6.54 -8.86 6.79
C TYR A 80 6.32 -8.26 8.19
N ASP A 81 6.17 -9.11 9.20
CA ASP A 81 5.90 -8.68 10.57
C ASP A 81 7.05 -7.88 11.18
N GLU A 82 8.29 -8.21 10.86
CA GLU A 82 9.45 -7.44 11.32
C GLU A 82 9.42 -6.03 10.76
N VAL A 83 9.12 -5.85 9.47
CA VAL A 83 9.04 -4.50 8.88
C VAL A 83 7.94 -3.68 9.56
N ILE A 84 6.73 -4.22 9.74
CA ILE A 84 5.59 -3.43 10.23
C ILE A 84 5.58 -3.20 11.75
N ASN A 85 6.28 -4.04 12.54
CA ASN A 85 6.25 -3.97 14.01
C ASN A 85 7.55 -3.45 14.64
N LYS A 86 8.71 -3.55 13.96
CA LYS A 86 10.01 -3.17 14.54
C LYS A 86 10.22 -1.65 14.58
N TYR A 87 9.65 -0.92 13.65
CA TYR A 87 9.92 0.51 13.45
C TYR A 87 8.70 1.37 13.74
N GLN A 88 8.96 2.66 13.95
CA GLN A 88 7.90 3.66 14.03
C GLN A 88 7.13 3.71 12.72
N SER A 89 5.81 3.65 12.81
CA SER A 89 4.92 3.88 11.67
C SER A 89 4.73 5.38 11.44
N TYR A 90 4.74 5.78 10.17
CA TYR A 90 4.54 7.15 9.72
C TYR A 90 3.40 7.20 8.72
N THR A 91 2.64 8.30 8.76
CA THR A 91 1.51 8.54 7.86
C THR A 91 1.73 9.82 7.06
N LYS A 92 1.47 9.78 5.75
CA LYS A 92 1.58 10.94 4.84
C LYS A 92 0.44 10.94 3.83
N VAL A 93 -0.18 12.11 3.61
CA VAL A 93 -1.07 12.32 2.46
C VAL A 93 -0.20 12.74 1.28
N VAL A 94 -0.18 11.93 0.22
CA VAL A 94 0.64 12.19 -0.97
C VAL A 94 -0.20 11.99 -2.22
N THR A 95 -0.01 12.89 -3.19
CA THR A 95 -0.60 12.73 -4.52
C THR A 95 0.36 11.96 -5.43
N LEU A 96 -0.05 10.78 -5.87
CA LEU A 96 0.62 10.05 -6.94
C LEU A 96 0.19 10.66 -8.27
N ASN A 97 1.15 11.13 -9.06
CA ASN A 97 0.92 11.63 -10.42
C ASN A 97 1.45 10.63 -11.45
N CYS A 98 0.60 10.16 -12.36
CA CYS A 98 0.99 9.27 -13.43
C CYS A 98 1.33 10.06 -14.70
N VAL A 99 2.30 9.53 -15.45
CA VAL A 99 2.66 10.03 -16.79
C VAL A 99 1.52 9.91 -17.80
N GLU A 100 0.53 9.05 -17.52
CA GLU A 100 -0.68 8.88 -18.33
C GLU A 100 -1.76 9.96 -18.07
N GLY A 101 -1.46 10.97 -17.25
CA GLY A 101 -2.33 12.14 -17.06
C GLY A 101 -3.39 12.00 -15.96
N TRP A 102 -3.34 10.94 -15.15
CA TRP A 102 -4.18 10.78 -13.97
C TRP A 102 -3.39 10.99 -12.67
N SER A 103 -4.09 11.37 -11.60
CA SER A 103 -3.51 11.50 -10.26
C SER A 103 -4.44 10.96 -9.18
N ALA A 104 -3.86 10.55 -8.05
CA ALA A 104 -4.59 10.02 -6.91
C ALA A 104 -4.00 10.54 -5.60
N LYS A 105 -4.82 11.20 -4.78
CA LYS A 105 -4.43 11.68 -3.45
C LYS A 105 -4.75 10.61 -2.42
N ILE A 106 -3.73 10.07 -1.77
CA ILE A 106 -3.85 8.88 -0.94
C ILE A 106 -3.21 9.13 0.42
N LEU A 107 -3.82 8.60 1.48
CA LEU A 107 -3.21 8.52 2.80
C LEU A 107 -2.36 7.26 2.88
N TRP A 108 -1.04 7.40 2.92
CA TRP A 108 -0.12 6.27 3.03
C TRP A 108 0.31 6.08 4.48
N GLU A 109 0.47 4.84 4.90
CA GLU A 109 1.10 4.48 6.18
C GLU A 109 2.17 3.40 5.95
N GLY A 110 3.34 3.60 6.56
CA GLY A 110 4.54 2.83 6.30
C GLY A 110 5.67 3.09 7.30
N VAL A 111 6.81 2.46 7.06
CA VAL A 111 8.06 2.74 7.80
C VAL A 111 9.01 3.53 6.92
N LEU A 112 9.94 4.29 7.52
CA LEU A 112 10.96 4.98 6.74
C LEU A 112 11.89 3.95 6.07
N ILE A 113 12.19 4.16 4.79
CA ILE A 113 13.21 3.35 4.11
C ILE A 113 14.57 3.54 4.78
N GLU A 114 14.84 4.74 5.30
CA GLU A 114 16.04 5.05 6.06
C GLU A 114 16.23 4.12 7.27
N ASP A 115 15.16 3.82 8.02
CA ASP A 115 15.24 2.93 9.19
C ASP A 115 15.63 1.50 8.79
N LEU A 116 15.11 1.02 7.65
CA LEU A 116 15.42 -0.30 7.12
C LEU A 116 16.87 -0.40 6.64
N ILE A 117 17.37 0.60 5.92
CA ILE A 117 18.74 0.57 5.40
C ILE A 117 19.79 0.80 6.50
N ASN A 118 19.45 1.50 7.58
CA ASN A 118 20.38 1.77 8.67
C ASN A 118 20.84 0.49 9.40
N ASP A 119 19.97 -0.52 9.54
CA ASP A 119 20.35 -1.84 10.09
C ASP A 119 21.48 -2.52 9.30
N ALA A 120 21.52 -2.28 7.97
CA ALA A 120 22.53 -2.84 7.09
C ALA A 120 23.92 -2.19 7.29
N GLN A 121 24.00 -1.05 7.99
CA GLN A 121 25.20 -0.22 8.14
C GLN A 121 25.76 0.18 6.77
N VAL A 122 25.01 1.04 6.07
CA VAL A 122 25.31 1.54 4.71
C VAL A 122 26.69 2.19 4.63
N TYR A 123 27.45 1.88 3.58
CA TYR A 123 28.75 2.50 3.33
C TYR A 123 28.59 3.94 2.81
N LYS A 124 29.61 4.78 3.04
CA LYS A 124 29.58 6.22 2.70
C LYS A 124 29.55 6.51 1.21
N ASP A 125 29.95 5.56 0.38
CA ASP A 125 29.96 5.66 -1.08
C ASP A 125 28.62 5.31 -1.73
N ALA A 126 27.67 4.73 -0.97
CA ALA A 126 26.31 4.53 -1.45
C ALA A 126 25.62 5.87 -1.70
N ASN A 127 25.08 6.05 -2.90
CA ASN A 127 24.38 7.27 -3.32
C ASN A 127 23.02 6.99 -3.99
N THR A 128 22.73 5.73 -4.32
CA THR A 128 21.55 5.32 -5.08
C THR A 128 20.92 4.09 -4.44
N VAL A 129 19.59 4.08 -4.34
CA VAL A 129 18.81 2.97 -3.81
C VAL A 129 18.00 2.37 -4.96
N VAL A 130 18.24 1.09 -5.26
CA VAL A 130 17.52 0.34 -6.29
C VAL A 130 16.47 -0.53 -5.62
N PHE A 131 15.24 -0.45 -6.13
CA PHE A 131 14.12 -1.27 -5.69
C PHE A 131 13.87 -2.36 -6.72
N TYR A 132 13.67 -3.59 -6.24
CA TYR A 132 13.28 -4.72 -7.06
C TYR A 132 11.93 -5.24 -6.60
N SER A 133 11.06 -5.50 -7.56
CA SER A 133 9.71 -6.00 -7.39
C SER A 133 9.58 -7.46 -7.78
N LEU A 134 8.59 -8.15 -7.23
CA LEU A 134 8.35 -9.57 -7.51
C LEU A 134 8.11 -9.87 -9.01
N ASP A 135 7.47 -8.95 -9.74
CA ASP A 135 7.21 -9.10 -11.17
C ASP A 135 8.45 -8.85 -12.06
N GLY A 136 9.61 -8.56 -11.44
CA GLY A 136 10.84 -8.18 -12.12
C GLY A 136 10.92 -6.70 -12.47
N TYR A 137 9.99 -5.88 -12.00
CA TYR A 137 10.11 -4.43 -12.09
C TYR A 137 11.29 -3.92 -11.26
N THR A 138 12.02 -2.96 -11.79
CA THR A 138 13.04 -2.23 -11.02
C THR A 138 12.98 -0.74 -11.30
N THR A 139 13.42 0.05 -10.33
CA THR A 139 13.60 1.51 -10.41
C THR A 139 14.62 1.93 -9.36
N SER A 140 15.25 3.08 -9.53
CA SER A 140 16.19 3.65 -8.57
C SER A 140 15.71 5.00 -8.01
N LEU A 141 16.16 5.39 -6.82
CA LEU A 141 16.01 6.73 -6.28
C LEU A 141 17.34 7.18 -5.65
N PRO A 142 17.71 8.47 -5.71
CA PRO A 142 18.87 8.96 -4.97
C PRO A 142 18.69 8.75 -3.47
N LEU A 143 19.75 8.30 -2.80
CA LEU A 143 19.74 8.04 -1.35
C LEU A 143 19.44 9.32 -0.55
N ASP A 144 20.03 10.44 -0.96
CA ASP A 144 19.82 11.73 -0.27
C ASP A 144 18.37 12.21 -0.38
N TYR A 145 17.72 11.96 -1.53
CA TYR A 145 16.30 12.24 -1.70
C TYR A 145 15.43 11.38 -0.77
N ILE A 146 15.75 10.08 -0.63
CA ILE A 146 15.03 9.18 0.29
C ILE A 146 15.07 9.71 1.73
N LYS A 147 16.24 10.18 2.17
CA LYS A 147 16.45 10.73 3.51
C LYS A 147 15.78 12.09 3.68
N ALA A 148 15.98 13.00 2.73
CA ALA A 148 15.45 14.36 2.80
C ALA A 148 13.92 14.39 2.84
N GLU A 149 13.26 13.62 1.96
CA GLU A 149 11.79 13.56 1.86
C GLU A 149 11.17 12.56 2.85
N LYS A 150 11.99 11.85 3.62
CA LYS A 150 11.54 10.81 4.57
C LYS A 150 10.63 9.80 3.87
N ILE A 151 11.13 9.23 2.77
CA ILE A 151 10.37 8.30 1.94
C ILE A 151 10.03 7.06 2.74
N ILE A 152 8.75 6.67 2.67
CA ILE A 152 8.24 5.48 3.34
C ILE A 152 8.13 4.30 2.39
N LEU A 153 8.35 3.11 2.95
CA LEU A 153 7.87 1.85 2.42
C LEU A 153 6.50 1.59 3.03
N ALA A 154 5.45 1.86 2.27
CA ALA A 154 4.07 1.76 2.72
C ALA A 154 3.58 0.32 2.75
N TYR A 155 2.77 -0.01 3.75
CA TYR A 155 2.01 -1.26 3.89
C TYR A 155 0.50 -1.02 4.05
N LYS A 156 0.06 0.24 4.10
CA LYS A 156 -1.35 0.65 4.06
C LYS A 156 -1.58 1.84 3.14
N MET A 157 -2.80 1.92 2.60
CA MET A 157 -3.35 3.07 1.89
C MET A 157 -4.77 3.37 2.38
N ASN A 158 -5.15 4.64 2.53
CA ASN A 158 -6.46 5.08 3.01
C ASN A 158 -6.93 4.31 4.26
N GLY A 159 -6.02 4.07 5.21
CA GLY A 159 -6.31 3.38 6.47
C GLY A 159 -6.51 1.86 6.37
N VAL A 160 -6.48 1.28 5.17
CA VAL A 160 -6.57 -0.18 4.96
C VAL A 160 -5.21 -0.77 4.58
N THR A 161 -4.98 -2.03 4.92
CA THR A 161 -3.84 -2.80 4.40
C THR A 161 -3.83 -2.68 2.88
N LEU A 162 -2.64 -2.52 2.29
CA LEU A 162 -2.54 -2.42 0.84
C LEU A 162 -3.32 -3.56 0.16
N PRO A 163 -4.21 -3.25 -0.78
CA PRO A 163 -4.73 -4.25 -1.71
C PRO A 163 -3.59 -4.88 -2.53
N GLU A 164 -3.80 -6.12 -2.99
CA GLU A 164 -2.83 -6.86 -3.81
C GLU A 164 -2.39 -6.06 -5.05
N ASP A 165 -3.35 -5.47 -5.75
CA ASP A 165 -3.14 -4.67 -6.96
C ASP A 165 -2.45 -3.32 -6.68
N HIS A 166 -2.51 -2.83 -5.44
CA HIS A 166 -1.80 -1.64 -4.99
C HIS A 166 -0.43 -1.89 -4.37
N GLY A 167 0.04 -3.14 -4.36
CA GLY A 167 1.43 -3.47 -4.06
C GLY A 167 1.66 -4.22 -2.76
N PHE A 168 0.63 -4.83 -2.17
CA PHE A 168 0.80 -5.67 -0.98
C PHE A 168 1.95 -6.70 -1.14
N PRO A 169 2.90 -6.80 -0.19
CA PRO A 169 2.85 -6.18 1.13
C PRO A 169 3.46 -4.77 1.18
N PHE A 170 4.32 -4.39 0.24
CA PHE A 170 5.08 -3.15 0.31
C PHE A 170 5.15 -2.37 -1.01
N ARG A 171 4.94 -1.06 -0.89
CA ARG A 171 5.06 -0.08 -1.98
C ARG A 171 5.93 1.11 -1.58
N VAL A 172 6.79 1.56 -2.49
CA VAL A 172 7.54 2.82 -2.33
C VAL A 172 6.63 4.01 -2.57
N VAL A 173 6.60 4.97 -1.64
CA VAL A 173 5.86 6.23 -1.76
C VAL A 173 6.82 7.35 -2.18
N ALA A 174 7.21 7.34 -3.47
CA ALA A 174 8.19 8.27 -4.03
C ALA A 174 7.58 9.66 -4.33
N GLU A 175 7.16 10.39 -3.30
CA GLU A 175 6.53 11.71 -3.44
C GLU A 175 7.36 12.69 -4.27
N SER A 176 6.75 13.63 -4.99
CA SER A 176 7.40 14.49 -6.00
C SER A 176 7.97 13.79 -7.25
N LYS A 177 7.90 12.45 -7.32
CA LYS A 177 8.26 11.67 -8.51
C LYS A 177 7.02 11.11 -9.21
N TYR A 178 7.11 10.94 -10.53
CA TYR A 178 6.08 10.25 -11.29
C TYR A 178 5.87 8.81 -10.84
N GLY A 179 4.65 8.31 -11.01
CA GLY A 179 4.18 7.02 -10.50
C GLY A 179 5.01 5.80 -10.90
N TYR A 180 5.78 5.86 -12.00
CA TYR A 180 6.68 4.76 -12.35
C TYR A 180 7.84 4.59 -11.35
N LYS A 181 8.22 5.62 -10.59
CA LYS A 181 9.23 5.47 -9.52
C LYS A 181 8.66 4.82 -8.24
N TRP A 182 7.35 4.57 -8.16
CA TRP A 182 6.65 4.05 -6.99
C TRP A 182 6.54 2.52 -7.05
N ALA A 183 7.68 1.84 -6.89
CA ALA A 183 7.76 0.39 -6.98
C ALA A 183 6.75 -0.31 -6.06
N LYS A 184 6.03 -1.29 -6.60
CA LYS A 184 5.07 -2.16 -5.88
C LYS A 184 5.67 -3.53 -5.67
N TRP A 185 5.13 -4.31 -4.73
CA TRP A 185 5.56 -5.69 -4.48
C TRP A 185 7.07 -5.78 -4.26
N VAL A 186 7.63 -4.80 -3.54
CA VAL A 186 9.07 -4.69 -3.31
C VAL A 186 9.55 -5.94 -2.58
N THR A 187 10.65 -6.52 -3.02
CA THR A 187 11.28 -7.73 -2.42
C THR A 187 12.74 -7.49 -2.05
N LYS A 188 13.39 -6.50 -2.69
CA LYS A 188 14.78 -6.14 -2.42
C LYS A 188 14.98 -4.63 -2.54
N ILE A 189 15.77 -4.11 -1.61
CA ILE A 189 16.33 -2.75 -1.59
C ILE A 189 17.85 -2.91 -1.68
N GLU A 190 18.46 -2.34 -2.71
CA GLU A 190 19.91 -2.42 -2.93
C GLU A 190 20.55 -1.05 -2.90
N LEU A 191 21.58 -0.92 -2.08
CA LEU A 191 22.41 0.28 -2.00
C LEU A 191 23.52 0.17 -3.06
N THR A 192 23.63 1.16 -3.92
CA THR A 192 24.65 1.22 -4.97
C THR A 192 25.27 2.63 -5.03
N ASN A 193 26.34 2.76 -5.81
CA ASN A 193 26.98 4.04 -6.10
C ASN A 193 26.78 4.45 -7.57
N ASP A 194 25.80 3.85 -8.26
CA ASP A 194 25.48 4.13 -9.67
C ASP A 194 24.29 5.08 -9.80
N PRO A 195 24.51 6.40 -9.87
CA PRO A 195 23.44 7.38 -10.07
C PRO A 195 22.78 7.27 -11.45
N ASN A 196 23.36 6.50 -12.38
CA ASN A 196 22.83 6.30 -13.72
C ASN A 196 22.04 5.00 -13.87
N TYR A 197 21.81 4.25 -12.77
CA TYR A 197 21.01 3.03 -12.82
C TYR A 197 19.63 3.34 -13.44
N LYS A 198 19.29 2.59 -14.50
CA LYS A 198 17.99 2.67 -15.17
C LYS A 198 17.18 1.43 -14.86
N GLY A 199 15.99 1.65 -14.32
CA GLY A 199 14.98 0.62 -14.14
C GLY A 199 14.18 0.33 -15.40
N TYR A 200 13.05 -0.35 -15.22
CA TYR A 200 12.24 -0.86 -16.32
C TYR A 200 11.77 0.24 -17.29
N TRP A 201 11.21 1.34 -16.77
CA TRP A 201 10.70 2.42 -17.63
C TRP A 201 11.82 3.35 -18.09
N GLU A 202 12.84 3.55 -17.27
CA GLU A 202 13.98 4.40 -17.56
C GLU A 202 14.83 3.84 -18.70
N GLU A 203 14.99 2.51 -18.77
CA GLU A 203 15.59 1.82 -19.93
C GLU A 203 14.77 2.01 -21.21
N ARG A 204 13.47 2.28 -21.08
CA ARG A 204 12.52 2.49 -22.19
C ARG A 204 12.34 3.96 -22.55
N GLY A 205 13.25 4.82 -22.09
CA GLY A 205 13.31 6.23 -22.48
C GLY A 205 12.57 7.19 -21.55
N PHE A 206 11.99 6.72 -20.44
CA PHE A 206 11.47 7.61 -19.42
C PHE A 206 12.60 8.30 -18.65
N SER A 207 12.33 9.50 -18.13
CA SER A 207 13.33 10.29 -17.38
C SER A 207 13.77 9.55 -16.12
N ASN A 208 15.07 9.52 -15.83
CA ASN A 208 15.58 8.88 -14.61
C ASN A 208 15.21 9.67 -13.35
N ASP A 209 15.33 11.00 -13.43
CA ASP A 209 15.01 11.91 -12.30
C ASP A 209 13.53 11.90 -11.96
N ALA A 210 12.69 11.74 -13.00
CA ALA A 210 11.24 11.60 -12.90
C ALA A 210 10.54 12.69 -12.06
N ASN A 211 11.15 13.87 -11.96
CA ASN A 211 10.59 15.00 -11.23
C ASN A 211 9.25 15.38 -11.85
N ILE A 212 8.23 15.51 -11.02
CA ILE A 212 6.97 16.12 -11.46
C ILE A 212 7.30 17.59 -11.66
N SER A 213 7.30 18.06 -12.90
CA SER A 213 7.24 19.49 -13.17
C SER A 213 5.87 19.95 -12.67
N THR A 214 5.84 20.56 -11.49
CA THR A 214 4.69 21.38 -11.10
C THR A 214 4.49 22.40 -12.21
N PRO A 215 3.27 22.55 -12.77
CA PRO A 215 2.98 23.70 -13.62
C PRO A 215 3.22 25.01 -12.87
#